data_AF-A0A7S1EUT7-F1
#
_entry.id   AF-A0A7S1EUT7-F1
#
_cell.length_a   1.000
_cell.length_b   1.000
_cell.length_c   1.000
_cell.angle_alpha   90.00
_cell.angle_beta   90.00
_cell.angle_gamma   90.00
#
_symmetry.space_group_name_H-M   'P 1'
#
loop_
_entity.id
_entity.type
_entity.pdbx_description
1 polymer ?
#
loop_
_entity_poly.entity_id
_entity_poly.type
_entity_poly.pdbx_seq_one_letter_code
_entity_poly.pdbx_strand_id
1 'polypeptide(L)'
;TLLNELFGCSFETSKRYKPRPQTCRRIQASIPSSEILATTKRVIVALDFPGLDGRVESEWILSKRAATFAVGFSDIVIVNLWCADIGRQDASGLNVLPSLFYESTKIFTPEDIRKTLLLFVIRDHDDASPIDTLRNVIESDVENLW
;
A
#
# COMPACT_ATOMS: atom_id res chain seq x y z
N THR A 1 -10.50 -1.34 4.24
CA THR A 1 -11.60 -1.99 3.46
C THR A 1 -11.06 -3.13 2.64
N LEU A 2 -10.09 -2.91 1.73
CA LEU A 2 -9.50 -3.97 0.89
C LEU A 2 -9.08 -5.22 1.66
N LEU A 3 -8.26 -5.04 2.72
CA LEU A 3 -7.73 -6.15 3.49
C LEU A 3 -8.82 -6.95 4.22
N ASN A 4 -9.90 -6.28 4.66
CA ASN A 4 -11.03 -6.96 5.28
C ASN A 4 -11.75 -7.86 4.29
N GLU A 5 -11.95 -7.40 3.06
CA GLU A 5 -12.62 -8.16 2.01
C GLU A 5 -11.75 -9.29 1.47
N LEU A 6 -10.46 -9.02 1.22
CA LEU A 6 -9.54 -9.99 0.60
C LEU A 6 -9.10 -11.10 1.57
N PHE A 7 -8.87 -10.76 2.84
CA PHE A 7 -8.30 -11.66 3.83
C PHE A 7 -9.26 -12.01 4.98
N GLY A 8 -10.50 -11.49 4.98
CA GLY A 8 -11.44 -11.68 6.08
C GLY A 8 -10.99 -11.00 7.38
N CYS A 9 -10.16 -9.96 7.29
CA CYS A 9 -9.71 -9.19 8.46
C CYS A 9 -10.83 -8.28 9.02
N SER A 10 -10.61 -7.76 10.23
CA SER A 10 -11.55 -6.87 10.93
C SER A 10 -10.92 -5.51 11.28
N PHE A 11 -10.17 -4.92 10.35
CA PHE A 11 -9.61 -3.57 10.54
C PHE A 11 -10.72 -2.52 10.59
N GLU A 12 -10.52 -1.50 11.41
CA GLU A 12 -11.48 -0.40 11.53
C GLU A 12 -11.50 0.44 10.25
N THR A 13 -12.69 0.56 9.65
CA THR A 13 -12.87 1.35 8.42
C THR A 13 -13.50 2.70 8.74
N SER A 14 -13.01 3.77 8.10
CA SER A 14 -13.66 5.07 8.16
C SER A 14 -15.10 5.00 7.66
N LYS A 15 -16.04 5.58 8.40
CA LYS A 15 -17.42 5.75 7.95
C LYS A 15 -17.52 7.02 7.10
N ARG A 16 -18.30 6.96 6.02
CA ARG A 16 -18.56 8.13 5.16
C ARG A 16 -19.08 9.29 6.01
N TYR A 17 -18.58 10.49 5.77
CA TYR A 17 -18.95 11.73 6.49
C TYR A 17 -18.60 11.76 8.00
N LYS A 18 -17.77 10.83 8.49
CA LYS A 18 -17.21 10.91 9.84
C LYS A 18 -15.70 11.17 9.78
N PRO A 19 -15.15 11.91 10.76
CA PRO A 19 -13.70 12.05 10.87
C PRO A 19 -13.04 10.67 10.96
N ARG A 20 -11.87 10.53 10.33
CA ARG A 20 -11.09 9.29 10.35
C ARG A 20 -10.80 8.90 11.81
N PRO A 21 -11.08 7.66 12.23
CA PRO A 21 -10.71 7.19 13.56
C PRO A 21 -9.22 7.39 13.82
N GLN A 22 -8.84 7.75 15.06
CA GLN A 22 -7.42 7.88 15.43
C GLN A 22 -6.65 6.55 15.28
N THR A 23 -7.34 5.42 15.36
CA THR A 23 -6.82 4.06 15.13
C THR A 23 -6.34 3.85 13.70
N CYS A 24 -6.94 4.51 12.70
CA CYS A 24 -6.47 4.52 11.30
C CYS A 24 -5.19 5.34 11.10
N ARG A 25 -4.59 5.89 12.17
CA ARG A 25 -3.29 6.59 12.17
C ARG A 25 -2.15 5.73 12.72
N ARG A 26 -2.41 4.45 12.99
CA ARG A 26 -1.43 3.49 13.51
C ARG A 26 -1.30 2.32 12.55
N ILE A 27 -0.12 1.71 12.51
CA ILE A 27 0.06 0.42 11.84
C ILE A 27 -0.70 -0.63 12.67
N GLN A 28 -1.58 -1.38 12.02
CA GLN A 28 -2.34 -2.47 12.63
C GLN A 28 -1.94 -3.79 11.98
N ALA A 29 -2.01 -4.87 12.74
CA ALA A 29 -1.77 -6.21 12.24
C ALA A 29 -2.99 -7.08 12.53
N SER A 30 -3.33 -7.95 11.58
CA SER A 30 -4.38 -8.93 11.74
C SER A 30 -3.98 -10.24 11.06
N ILE A 31 -4.42 -11.35 11.64
CA ILE A 31 -4.31 -12.65 11.02
C ILE A 31 -5.56 -12.83 10.14
N PRO A 32 -5.42 -13.25 8.87
CA PRO A 32 -6.56 -13.55 8.01
C PRO A 32 -7.52 -14.58 8.62
N SER A 33 -8.73 -14.66 8.07
CA SER A 33 -9.73 -15.62 8.52
C SER A 33 -9.22 -17.06 8.40
N SER A 34 -9.75 -17.96 9.23
CA SER A 34 -9.39 -19.38 9.21
C SER A 34 -9.63 -20.04 7.86
N GLU A 35 -10.64 -19.59 7.11
CA GLU A 35 -10.95 -20.03 5.74
C GLU A 35 -9.81 -19.70 4.75
N ILE A 36 -9.28 -18.48 4.82
CA ILE A 36 -8.15 -18.05 3.98
C ILE A 36 -6.88 -18.83 4.34
N LEU A 37 -6.60 -19.02 5.64
CA LEU A 37 -5.43 -19.77 6.08
C LEU A 37 -5.50 -21.25 5.68
N ALA A 38 -6.69 -21.86 5.78
CA ALA A 38 -6.90 -23.26 5.36
C ALA A 38 -6.66 -23.44 3.85
N THR A 39 -7.03 -22.45 3.04
CA THR A 39 -6.88 -22.48 1.58
C THR A 39 -5.42 -22.26 1.15
N THR A 40 -4.75 -21.27 1.75
CA THR A 40 -3.39 -20.87 1.34
C THR A 40 -2.29 -21.76 1.89
N LYS A 41 -2.53 -22.46 3.01
CA LYS A 41 -1.54 -23.28 3.73
C LYS A 41 -0.24 -22.52 4.07
N ARG A 42 -0.33 -21.20 4.20
CA ARG A 42 0.79 -20.30 4.53
C ARG A 42 0.46 -19.49 5.77
N VAL A 43 1.49 -19.09 6.51
CA VAL A 43 1.35 -18.08 7.56
C VAL A 43 1.28 -16.72 6.87
N ILE A 44 0.12 -16.06 6.97
CA ILE A 44 -0.11 -14.73 6.41
C ILE A 44 -0.41 -13.79 7.57
N VAL A 45 0.23 -12.62 7.55
CA VAL A 45 -0.07 -11.51 8.45
C VAL A 45 -0.42 -10.32 7.58
N ALA A 46 -1.63 -9.79 7.74
CA ALA A 46 -2.04 -8.57 7.07
C ALA A 46 -1.63 -7.37 7.92
N LEU A 47 -0.96 -6.40 7.31
CA LEU A 47 -0.58 -5.14 7.92
C LEU A 47 -1.39 -4.00 7.28
N ASP A 48 -2.17 -3.28 8.09
CA ASP A 48 -2.88 -2.08 7.66
C ASP A 48 -2.05 -0.86 8.07
N PHE A 49 -1.64 -0.08 7.08
CA PHE A 49 -0.86 1.13 7.27
C PHE A 49 -1.78 2.35 7.25
N PRO A 50 -1.48 3.39 8.07
CA PRO A 50 -2.23 4.62 7.99
C PRO A 50 -2.13 5.25 6.60
N GLY A 51 -3.14 6.02 6.22
CA GLY A 51 -3.10 6.81 4.98
C GLY A 51 -1.82 7.66 4.94
N LEU A 52 -1.08 7.54 3.85
CA LEU A 52 0.23 8.19 3.64
C LEU A 52 0.07 9.54 2.94
N ASP A 53 -1.15 10.09 2.94
CA ASP A 53 -1.56 11.37 2.35
C ASP A 53 -1.30 12.56 3.29
N GLY A 54 -0.27 12.45 4.13
CA GLY A 54 0.04 13.42 5.18
C GLY A 54 0.20 14.84 4.65
N ARG A 55 -0.54 15.79 5.23
CA ARG A 55 -0.51 17.22 4.83
C ARG A 55 0.33 18.07 5.76
N VAL A 56 0.60 17.55 6.96
CA VAL A 56 1.40 18.21 8.00
C VAL A 56 2.72 17.45 8.15
N GLU A 57 3.79 18.16 8.49
CA GLU A 57 5.14 17.60 8.64
C GLU A 57 5.20 16.33 9.52
N SER A 58 4.42 16.31 10.61
CA SER A 58 4.33 15.15 11.49
C SER A 58 3.75 13.90 10.80
N GLU A 59 2.78 14.08 9.90
CA GLU A 59 2.17 13.00 9.12
C GLU A 59 3.13 12.50 8.02
N TRP A 60 3.94 13.38 7.45
CA TRP A 60 5.01 13.01 6.51
C TRP A 60 6.10 12.17 7.17
N ILE A 61 6.57 12.56 8.36
CA ILE A 61 7.55 11.78 9.14
C ILE A 61 6.99 10.40 9.49
N LEU A 62 5.72 10.33 9.90
CA LEU A 62 5.04 9.06 10.16
C LEU A 62 4.96 8.20 8.89
N SER A 63 4.66 8.81 7.75
CA SER A 63 4.57 8.13 6.46
C SER A 63 5.90 7.52 6.03
N LYS A 64 7.00 8.24 6.23
CA LYS A 64 8.36 7.72 5.98
C LYS A 64 8.69 6.52 6.85
N ARG A 65 8.41 6.59 8.16
CA ARG A 65 8.64 5.46 9.09
C ARG A 65 7.77 4.25 8.75
N ALA A 66 6.53 4.50 8.35
CA ALA A 66 5.62 3.48 7.85
C ALA A 66 6.17 2.81 6.57
N ALA A 67 6.71 3.58 5.63
CA ALA A 67 7.34 3.07 4.43
C ALA A 67 8.56 2.17 4.72
N THR A 68 9.48 2.60 5.61
CA THR A 68 10.60 1.76 6.08
C THR A 68 10.10 0.44 6.65
N PHE A 69 9.06 0.49 7.49
CA PHE A 69 8.49 -0.71 8.12
C PHE A 69 7.85 -1.63 7.08
N ALA A 70 7.11 -1.08 6.12
CA ALA A 70 6.48 -1.84 5.04
C ALA A 70 7.53 -2.63 4.24
N VAL A 71 8.62 -1.98 3.82
CA VAL A 71 9.66 -2.62 3.01
C VAL A 71 10.48 -3.62 3.82
N GLY A 72 10.83 -3.30 5.07
CA GLY A 72 11.69 -4.17 5.89
C GLY A 72 11.03 -5.46 6.37
N PHE A 73 9.69 -5.51 6.44
CA PHE A 73 8.95 -6.62 7.03
C PHE A 73 7.94 -7.30 6.10
N SER A 74 7.66 -6.74 4.92
CA SER A 74 6.62 -7.29 4.03
C SER A 74 7.23 -7.96 2.80
N ASP A 75 6.79 -9.19 2.51
CA ASP A 75 7.07 -9.86 1.24
C ASP A 75 6.28 -9.21 0.08
N ILE A 76 5.10 -8.65 0.39
CA ILE A 76 4.21 -8.00 -0.57
C ILE A 76 3.72 -6.69 0.03
N VAL A 77 3.87 -5.59 -0.72
CA VAL A 77 3.29 -4.28 -0.39
C VAL A 77 2.19 -3.97 -1.39
N ILE A 78 0.96 -3.82 -0.90
CA ILE A 78 -0.20 -3.47 -1.73
C ILE A 78 -0.31 -1.96 -1.82
N VAL A 79 -0.15 -1.41 -3.03
CA VAL A 79 -0.36 0.00 -3.33
C VAL A 79 -1.79 0.17 -3.82
N ASN A 80 -2.68 0.61 -2.93
CA ASN A 80 -4.12 0.74 -3.20
C ASN A 80 -4.42 2.13 -3.80
N LEU A 81 -4.63 2.18 -5.12
CA LEU A 81 -4.83 3.38 -5.92
C LEU A 81 -6.29 3.58 -6.32
N TRP A 82 -6.72 4.82 -6.49
CA TRP A 82 -7.99 5.15 -7.12
C TRP A 82 -7.77 5.38 -8.62
N CYS A 83 -8.61 4.79 -9.48
CA CYS A 83 -8.47 4.94 -10.93
C CYS A 83 -8.44 6.41 -11.36
N ALA A 84 -9.28 7.25 -10.74
CA ALA A 84 -9.37 8.68 -11.01
C ALA A 84 -8.11 9.50 -10.67
N ASP A 85 -7.21 8.95 -9.84
CA ASP A 85 -5.98 9.62 -9.40
C ASP A 85 -4.75 9.23 -10.24
N ILE A 86 -4.85 8.19 -11.07
CA ILE A 86 -3.75 7.73 -11.94
C ILE A 86 -3.44 8.80 -12.99
N GLY A 87 -2.15 9.09 -13.20
CA GLY A 87 -1.68 10.15 -14.10
C GLY A 87 -1.71 11.56 -13.50
N ARG A 88 -2.13 11.72 -12.24
CA ARG A 88 -2.06 13.00 -11.51
C ARG A 88 -0.84 12.99 -10.57
N GLN A 89 0.17 13.81 -10.86
CA GLN A 89 1.42 13.84 -10.09
C GLN A 89 1.20 14.04 -8.58
N ASP A 90 0.26 14.88 -8.16
CA ASP A 90 0.05 15.19 -6.74
C ASP A 90 -0.96 14.29 -6.01
N ALA A 91 -1.73 13.47 -6.74
CA ALA A 91 -2.87 12.72 -6.19
C ALA A 91 -2.76 11.19 -6.33
N SER A 92 -1.84 10.70 -7.16
CA SER A 92 -1.77 9.30 -7.59
C SER A 92 -1.46 8.28 -6.50
N GLY A 93 -1.30 8.66 -5.22
CA GLY A 93 -0.84 7.77 -4.16
C GLY A 93 0.60 7.26 -4.34
N LEU A 94 1.25 7.57 -5.46
CA LEU A 94 2.63 7.20 -5.79
C LEU A 94 3.66 8.04 -5.04
N ASN A 95 3.25 9.13 -4.38
CA ASN A 95 4.13 10.01 -3.60
C ASN A 95 4.85 9.29 -2.44
N VAL A 96 4.36 8.12 -2.02
CA VAL A 96 5.04 7.29 -1.02
C VAL A 96 6.18 6.45 -1.63
N LEU A 97 6.14 6.13 -2.92
CA LEU A 97 7.10 5.25 -3.59
C LEU A 97 8.55 5.74 -3.47
N PRO A 98 8.89 7.04 -3.60
CA PRO A 98 10.25 7.50 -3.38
C PRO A 98 10.78 7.17 -1.99
N SER A 99 9.93 7.25 -0.97
CA SER A 99 10.30 6.87 0.39
C SER A 99 10.46 5.35 0.51
N LEU A 100 9.62 4.54 -0.16
CA LEU A 100 9.76 3.09 -0.18
C LEU A 100 11.06 2.65 -0.87
N PHE A 101 11.38 3.22 -2.04
CA PHE A 101 12.61 2.91 -2.78
C PHE A 101 13.86 3.34 -2.01
N TYR A 102 13.86 4.56 -1.48
CA TYR A 102 14.97 5.05 -0.67
C TYR A 102 15.22 4.16 0.56
N GLU A 103 14.17 3.69 1.23
CA GLU A 103 14.33 2.80 2.38
C GLU A 103 14.70 1.37 1.98
N SER A 104 14.24 0.87 0.82
CA SER A 104 14.67 -0.44 0.30
C SER A 104 16.17 -0.52 0.04
N THR A 105 16.77 0.55 -0.49
CA THR A 105 18.23 0.60 -0.77
C THR A 105 19.07 0.60 0.51
N LYS A 106 18.49 0.99 1.65
CA LYS A 106 19.18 0.96 2.96
C LYS A 106 19.11 -0.40 3.64
N ILE A 107 17.98 -1.11 3.46
CA ILE A 107 17.70 -2.34 4.19
C ILE A 107 18.37 -3.53 3.49
N PHE A 108 18.36 -3.56 2.16
CA PHE A 108 18.89 -4.68 1.39
C PHE A 108 20.31 -4.35 0.91
N THR A 109 21.27 -5.20 1.28
CA THR A 109 22.61 -5.18 0.67
C THR A 109 22.60 -5.99 -0.63
N PRO A 110 23.58 -5.81 -1.53
CA PRO A 110 23.68 -6.61 -2.75
C PRO A 110 23.72 -8.12 -2.52
N GLU A 111 24.07 -8.57 -1.31
CA GLU A 111 24.05 -9.98 -0.93
C GLU A 111 22.68 -10.49 -0.42
N ASP A 112 21.75 -9.60 -0.07
CA ASP A 112 20.43 -9.94 0.45
C ASP A 112 19.42 -10.04 -0.72
N ILE A 113 19.04 -11.26 -1.09
CA ILE A 113 18.19 -11.58 -2.27
C ILE A 113 16.69 -11.29 -2.00
N ARG A 114 16.35 -10.70 -0.85
CA ARG A 114 14.96 -10.47 -0.48
C ARG A 114 14.31 -9.44 -1.41
N LYS A 115 13.37 -9.93 -2.21
CA LYS A 115 12.55 -9.12 -3.11
C LYS A 115 11.18 -8.90 -2.48
N THR A 116 10.80 -7.64 -2.33
CA THR A 116 9.42 -7.26 -1.97
C THR A 116 8.62 -7.03 -3.25
N LEU A 117 7.47 -7.71 -3.38
CA LEU A 117 6.55 -7.48 -4.49
C LEU A 117 5.74 -6.22 -4.24
N LEU A 118 5.82 -5.23 -5.13
CA LEU A 118 4.86 -4.12 -5.18
C LEU A 118 3.64 -4.53 -6.00
N LEU A 119 2.49 -4.69 -5.33
CA LEU A 119 1.23 -5.05 -5.97
C LEU A 119 0.32 -3.82 -6.06
N PHE A 120 0.15 -3.28 -7.27
CA PHE A 120 -0.75 -2.16 -7.52
C PHE A 120 -2.20 -2.67 -7.67
N VAL A 121 -3.09 -2.14 -6.84
CA VAL A 121 -4.52 -2.45 -6.87
C VAL A 121 -5.28 -1.19 -7.24
N ILE A 122 -5.91 -1.19 -8.41
CA ILE A 122 -6.70 -0.07 -8.92
C ILE A 122 -8.15 -0.23 -8.44
N ARG A 123 -8.65 0.78 -7.76
CA ARG A 123 -10.01 0.88 -7.22
C ARG A 123 -10.88 1.72 -8.13
N ASP A 124 -12.17 1.43 -8.14
CA ASP A 124 -13.20 2.15 -8.90
C ASP A 124 -12.82 2.29 -10.39
N HIS A 125 -12.28 1.20 -10.94
CA HIS A 125 -11.97 1.08 -12.37
C HIS A 125 -13.26 1.08 -13.19
N ASP A 126 -13.26 1.82 -14.30
CA ASP A 126 -14.37 1.92 -15.24
C ASP A 126 -14.02 1.37 -16.63
N ASP A 127 -15.05 1.07 -17.43
CA ASP A 127 -14.87 0.54 -18.77
C ASP A 127 -14.23 1.55 -19.75
N ALA A 128 -14.20 2.84 -19.39
CA ALA A 128 -13.63 3.90 -20.21
C ALA A 128 -12.09 3.92 -20.19
N SER A 129 -11.48 3.28 -19.18
CA SER A 129 -10.04 3.32 -18.93
C SER A 129 -9.42 1.93 -19.10
N PRO A 130 -8.90 1.54 -20.29
CA PRO A 130 -8.33 0.21 -20.48
C PRO A 130 -7.22 -0.11 -19.47
N ILE A 131 -7.26 -1.30 -18.87
CA ILE A 131 -6.33 -1.69 -17.80
C ILE A 131 -4.87 -1.65 -18.26
N ASP A 132 -4.61 -1.96 -19.53
CA ASP A 132 -3.27 -1.91 -20.11
C ASP A 132 -2.74 -0.47 -20.21
N THR A 133 -3.61 0.50 -20.50
CA THR A 133 -3.24 1.93 -20.48
C THR A 133 -2.88 2.36 -19.06
N LEU A 134 -3.68 1.98 -18.06
CA LEU A 134 -3.40 2.29 -16.66
C LEU A 134 -2.10 1.63 -16.18
N ARG A 135 -1.85 0.38 -16.59
CA ARG A 135 -0.59 -0.32 -16.33
C ARG A 135 0.59 0.48 -16.89
N ASN A 136 0.55 0.85 -18.16
CA ASN A 136 1.64 1.59 -18.81
C ASN A 136 1.93 2.93 -18.13
N VAL A 137 0.89 3.65 -17.68
CA VAL A 137 1.06 4.90 -16.93
C VAL A 137 1.75 4.64 -15.59
N ILE A 138 1.28 3.66 -14.82
CA ILE A 138 1.88 3.31 -13.52
C ILE A 138 3.33 2.83 -13.70
N GLU A 139 3.61 1.97 -14.68
CA GLU A 139 4.96 1.49 -14.97
C GLU A 139 5.89 2.65 -15.34
N SER A 140 5.46 3.54 -16.23
CA SER A 140 6.25 4.71 -16.59
C SER A 140 6.50 5.65 -15.40
N ASP A 141 5.49 5.89 -14.56
CA ASP A 141 5.66 6.70 -13.34
C ASP A 141 6.65 6.04 -12.37
N VAL A 142 6.56 4.73 -12.16
CA VAL A 142 7.47 3.97 -11.31
C VAL A 142 8.90 4.01 -11.84
N GLU A 143 9.09 3.82 -13.15
CA GLU A 143 10.40 3.88 -13.81
C GLU A 143 11.02 5.28 -13.71
N ASN A 144 10.23 6.33 -13.88
CA ASN A 144 10.70 7.71 -13.75
C ASN A 144 11.08 8.06 -12.31
N LEU A 145 10.50 7.38 -11.32
CA LEU A 145 10.80 7.58 -9.90
C LEU A 145 12.04 6.80 -9.41
N TRP A 146 12.43 5.73 -10.10
CA TRP A 146 13.57 4.88 -9.77
C TRP A 146 14.90 5.48 -10.26
#